data_AF-A0A4Q6BCX7-F1
#
_entry.id   AF-A0A4Q6BCX7-F1
#
_cell.length_a   1.000
_cell.length_b   1.000
_cell.length_c   1.000
_cell.angle_alpha   90.00
_cell.angle_beta   90.00
_cell.angle_gamma   90.00
#
_symmetry.space_group_name_H-M   'P 1'
#
loop_
_entity.id
_entity.type
_entity.pdbx_description
1 polymer ?
#
loop_
_entity_poly.entity_id
_entity_poly.type
_entity_poly.pdbx_seq_one_letter_code
_entity_poly.pdbx_strand_id
1 'polypeptide(L)'
;MKRALLVLILMLACFSRSENADASGSNTVFLPVRLTDFKISLAKSDTYFNTSKLFDYLEYSQSRNVLVARVNAYLYRTTYYYTYWGYEMDLGFQSYETVTFKYYPKLGAIIGLTATEDLVVLLPEIITPSFGTGILKDHDK
;
A
#
# COMPACT_ATOMS: atom_id res chain seq x y z
N MET A 1 -60.53 14.49 -18.09
CA MET A 1 -59.51 15.21 -17.28
C MET A 1 -58.57 14.32 -16.46
N LYS A 2 -58.72 12.98 -16.43
CA LYS A 2 -57.83 12.08 -15.64
C LYS A 2 -56.52 11.68 -16.35
N ARG A 3 -56.44 11.78 -17.68
CA ARG A 3 -55.26 11.37 -18.47
C ARG A 3 -54.11 12.39 -18.44
N ALA A 4 -54.42 13.68 -18.34
CA ALA A 4 -53.40 14.73 -18.24
C ALA A 4 -52.63 14.68 -16.91
N LEU A 5 -53.33 14.33 -15.82
CA LEU A 5 -52.71 14.17 -14.50
C LEU A 5 -51.69 13.01 -14.46
N LEU A 6 -51.98 11.93 -15.20
CA LEU A 6 -51.13 10.74 -15.23
C LEU A 6 -49.82 10.98 -15.98
N VAL A 7 -49.84 11.81 -17.04
CA VAL A 7 -48.65 12.23 -17.78
C VAL A 7 -47.78 13.18 -16.95
N LEU A 8 -48.39 14.07 -16.15
CA LEU A 8 -47.66 14.98 -15.27
C LEU A 8 -46.93 14.23 -14.14
N ILE A 9 -47.56 13.19 -13.58
CA ILE A 9 -46.92 12.31 -12.58
C ILE A 9 -45.78 11.49 -13.21
N LEU A 10 -45.95 11.00 -14.45
CA LEU A 10 -44.89 10.29 -15.16
C LEU A 10 -43.68 11.18 -15.47
N MET A 11 -43.92 12.45 -15.85
CA MET A 11 -42.87 13.44 -16.06
C MET A 11 -42.13 13.76 -14.75
N LEU A 12 -42.83 13.96 -13.62
CA LEU A 12 -42.17 14.19 -12.32
C LEU A 12 -41.29 13.01 -11.87
N ALA A 13 -41.68 11.77 -12.21
CA ALA A 13 -40.88 10.58 -11.93
C ALA A 13 -39.60 10.52 -12.78
N CYS A 14 -39.58 11.08 -14.00
CA CYS A 14 -38.39 11.15 -14.84
C CYS A 14 -37.38 12.21 -14.37
N PHE A 15 -37.82 13.28 -13.69
CA PHE A 15 -36.90 14.32 -13.18
C PHE A 15 -36.34 14.04 -11.79
N SER A 16 -36.85 13.02 -11.07
CA SER A 16 -36.43 12.70 -9.69
C SER A 16 -35.35 11.63 -9.61
N ARG A 17 -34.71 11.29 -10.73
CA ARG A 17 -33.62 10.32 -10.77
C ARG A 17 -32.45 10.89 -11.55
N SER A 18 -31.92 12.02 -11.06
CA SER A 18 -30.46 12.13 -11.03
C SER A 18 -29.98 11.11 -9.99
N GLU A 19 -29.96 9.84 -10.37
CA GLU A 19 -28.83 9.03 -9.96
C GLU A 19 -27.64 9.76 -10.60
N ASN A 20 -27.07 10.69 -9.84
CA ASN A 20 -25.64 10.84 -9.88
C ASN A 20 -25.17 9.39 -9.70
N ALA A 21 -24.77 8.77 -10.79
CA ALA A 21 -23.75 7.76 -10.68
C ALA A 21 -22.60 8.50 -10.02
N ASP A 22 -22.60 8.55 -8.69
CA ASP A 22 -21.37 8.38 -7.95
C ASP A 22 -20.87 7.02 -8.46
N ALA A 23 -20.16 7.05 -9.59
CA ALA A 23 -18.90 6.38 -9.62
C ALA A 23 -18.19 6.91 -8.38
N SER A 24 -18.41 6.26 -7.24
CA SER A 24 -17.46 6.23 -6.14
C SER A 24 -16.23 5.68 -6.81
N GLY A 25 -15.47 6.57 -7.44
CA GLY A 25 -14.25 6.28 -8.15
C GLY A 25 -13.33 5.82 -7.05
N SER A 26 -13.37 4.52 -6.77
CA SER A 26 -12.41 3.87 -5.91
C SER A 26 -11.06 4.22 -6.52
N ASN A 27 -10.39 5.17 -5.90
CA ASN A 27 -9.03 5.59 -6.25
C ASN A 27 -8.06 4.53 -5.71
N THR A 28 -8.35 3.25 -6.00
CA THR A 28 -7.60 2.11 -5.52
C THR A 28 -6.94 1.46 -6.71
N VAL A 29 -5.61 1.32 -6.64
CA VAL A 29 -4.82 0.66 -7.67
C VAL A 29 -4.40 -0.70 -7.13
N PHE A 30 -4.68 -1.75 -7.90
CA PHE A 30 -4.42 -3.14 -7.51
C PHE A 30 -3.15 -3.66 -8.17
N LEU A 31 -2.24 -4.22 -7.37
CA LEU A 31 -1.03 -4.88 -7.87
C LEU A 31 -0.84 -6.26 -7.21
N PRO A 32 -0.89 -7.36 -7.97
CA PRO A 32 -0.49 -8.67 -7.45
C PRO A 32 1.03 -8.71 -7.25
N VAL A 33 1.48 -9.27 -6.13
CA VAL A 33 2.90 -9.34 -5.75
C VAL A 33 3.34 -10.81 -5.66
N ARG A 34 4.37 -11.19 -6.43
CA ARG A 34 4.91 -12.55 -6.43
C ARG A 34 5.81 -12.78 -5.22
N LEU A 35 5.94 -14.03 -4.77
CA LEU A 35 6.79 -14.40 -3.61
C LEU A 35 8.24 -13.92 -3.70
N THR A 36 8.81 -13.80 -4.90
CA THR A 36 10.19 -13.32 -5.10
C THR A 36 10.34 -11.81 -4.94
N ASP A 37 9.23 -11.06 -4.94
CA ASP A 37 9.23 -9.60 -4.95
C ASP A 37 9.04 -9.00 -3.55
N PHE A 38 8.89 -9.85 -2.52
CA PHE A 38 8.69 -9.38 -1.15
C PHE A 38 9.22 -10.32 -0.06
N LYS A 39 9.42 -9.74 1.12
CA LYS A 39 9.60 -10.45 2.40
C LYS A 39 8.77 -9.75 3.46
N ILE A 40 7.93 -10.50 4.17
CA ILE A 40 7.23 -10.01 5.36
C ILE A 40 7.87 -10.60 6.61
N SER A 41 8.09 -9.77 7.62
CA SER A 41 8.62 -10.17 8.92
C SER A 41 8.12 -9.27 10.03
N LEU A 42 8.22 -9.73 11.28
CA LEU A 42 8.03 -8.86 12.45
C LEU A 42 9.03 -7.70 12.39
N ALA A 43 8.57 -6.49 12.72
CA ALA A 43 9.40 -5.30 12.74
C ALA A 43 10.63 -5.44 13.63
N LYS A 44 10.49 -6.12 14.78
CA LYS A 44 11.60 -6.40 15.72
C LYS A 44 12.72 -7.24 15.08
N SER A 45 12.39 -8.05 14.08
CA SER A 45 13.34 -8.91 13.36
C SER A 45 13.98 -8.24 12.15
N ASP A 46 13.52 -7.06 11.73
CA ASP A 46 14.14 -6.28 10.66
C ASP A 46 15.20 -5.34 11.26
N THR A 47 16.48 -5.72 11.11
CA THR A 47 17.63 -5.05 11.74
C THR A 47 17.85 -3.61 11.28
N TYR A 48 17.25 -3.19 10.18
CA TYR A 48 17.38 -1.81 9.66
C TYR A 48 16.21 -0.95 10.11
N PHE A 49 15.04 -1.55 10.30
CA PHE A 49 13.83 -0.86 10.73
C PHE A 49 13.72 -0.75 12.25
N ASN A 50 14.11 -1.78 12.99
CA ASN A 50 13.95 -1.85 14.45
C ASN A 50 14.79 -0.83 15.24
N THR A 51 15.73 -0.14 14.60
CA THR A 51 16.48 0.98 15.19
C THR A 51 16.00 2.35 14.71
N SER A 52 14.89 2.41 13.97
CA SER A 52 14.38 3.64 13.38
C SER A 52 13.43 4.38 14.32
N LYS A 53 13.39 5.71 14.22
CA LYS A 53 12.42 6.53 14.99
C LYS A 53 10.96 6.17 14.69
N LEU A 54 10.69 5.71 13.47
CA LEU A 54 9.35 5.27 13.08
C LEU A 54 8.96 4.00 13.83
N PHE A 55 9.89 3.06 14.01
CA PHE A 55 9.66 1.88 14.83
C PHE A 55 9.34 2.26 16.28
N ASP A 56 10.13 3.13 16.90
CA ASP A 56 9.88 3.59 18.28
C ASP A 56 8.49 4.22 18.43
N TYR A 57 8.09 5.06 17.47
CA TYR A 57 6.77 5.70 17.45
C TYR A 57 5.64 4.68 17.32
N LEU A 58 5.79 3.69 16.43
CA LEU A 58 4.76 2.66 16.20
C LEU A 58 4.68 1.67 17.36
N GLU A 59 5.80 1.28 17.96
CA GLU A 59 5.81 0.38 19.12
C GLU A 59 5.22 1.06 20.37
N TYR A 60 5.52 2.35 20.60
CA TYR A 60 4.96 3.08 21.74
C TYR A 60 3.45 3.33 21.62
N SER A 61 2.94 3.48 20.40
CA SER A 61 1.55 3.86 20.16
C SER A 61 0.56 2.68 20.07
N GLN A 62 1.02 1.43 20.07
CA GLN A 62 0.20 0.28 19.67
C GLN A 62 0.26 -0.90 20.65
N SER A 63 -0.90 -1.54 20.87
CA SER A 63 -1.03 -2.86 21.52
C SER A 63 -0.96 -4.03 20.53
N ARG A 64 -0.60 -3.76 19.26
CA ARG A 64 -0.68 -4.69 18.13
C ARG A 64 0.70 -5.01 17.55
N ASN A 65 0.78 -6.05 16.73
CA ASN A 65 2.04 -6.37 16.07
C ASN A 65 2.33 -5.36 14.95
N VAL A 66 3.61 -5.01 14.82
CA VAL A 66 4.13 -4.25 13.69
C VAL A 66 4.90 -5.22 12.80
N LEU A 67 4.49 -5.31 11.54
CA LEU A 67 5.09 -6.07 10.48
C LEU A 67 5.81 -5.11 9.52
N VAL A 68 6.84 -5.62 8.88
CA VAL A 68 7.56 -4.95 7.80
C VAL A 68 7.41 -5.79 6.54
N ALA A 69 6.92 -5.16 5.48
CA ALA A 69 6.91 -5.70 4.14
C ALA A 69 8.05 -5.05 3.33
N ARG A 70 9.18 -5.75 3.20
CA ARG A 70 10.28 -5.37 2.30
C ARG A 70 9.90 -5.79 0.89
N VAL A 71 9.82 -4.85 -0.05
CA VAL A 71 9.49 -5.12 -1.45
C VAL A 71 10.56 -4.61 -2.40
N ASN A 72 10.63 -5.17 -3.60
CA ASN A 72 11.57 -4.70 -4.62
C ASN A 72 11.38 -3.19 -4.92
N ALA A 73 12.44 -2.54 -5.41
CA ALA A 73 12.44 -1.09 -5.59
C ALA A 73 11.36 -0.58 -6.56
N TYR A 74 11.01 -1.36 -7.58
CA TYR A 74 9.98 -0.99 -8.55
C TYR A 74 8.58 -0.94 -7.91
N LEU A 75 8.23 -1.98 -7.15
CA LEU A 75 6.96 -2.06 -6.45
C LEU A 75 6.84 -0.98 -5.37
N TYR A 76 7.92 -0.74 -4.61
CA TYR A 76 7.96 0.34 -3.62
C TYR A 76 7.71 1.70 -4.27
N ARG A 77 8.43 2.03 -5.36
CA ARG A 77 8.29 3.32 -6.07
C ARG A 77 6.91 3.50 -6.67
N THR A 78 6.35 2.45 -7.26
CA THR A 78 4.98 2.48 -7.81
C THR A 78 3.96 2.74 -6.72
N THR A 79 4.07 2.02 -5.60
CA THR A 79 3.18 2.20 -4.45
C THR A 79 3.30 3.60 -3.87
N TYR A 80 4.53 4.09 -3.68
CA TYR A 80 4.80 5.45 -3.22
C TYR A 80 4.17 6.49 -4.15
N TYR A 81 4.35 6.37 -5.47
CA TYR A 81 3.81 7.31 -6.44
C TYR A 81 2.29 7.46 -6.29
N TYR A 82 1.54 6.36 -6.34
CA TYR A 82 0.08 6.41 -6.25
C TYR A 82 -0.40 6.87 -4.88
N THR A 83 0.18 6.33 -3.80
CA THR A 83 -0.22 6.73 -2.44
C THR A 83 0.12 8.18 -2.11
N TYR A 84 1.20 8.72 -2.66
CA TYR A 84 1.53 10.14 -2.53
C TYR A 84 0.48 11.05 -3.18
N TRP A 85 -0.12 10.60 -4.29
CA TRP A 85 -1.20 11.32 -4.97
C TRP A 85 -2.59 11.09 -4.36
N GLY A 86 -2.67 10.42 -3.20
CA GLY A 86 -3.92 10.20 -2.47
C GLY A 86 -4.71 8.97 -2.95
N TYR A 87 -4.12 8.12 -3.80
CA TYR A 87 -4.70 6.82 -4.13
C TYR A 87 -4.42 5.82 -3.00
N GLU A 88 -5.29 4.83 -2.87
CA GLU A 88 -5.03 3.64 -2.08
C GLU A 88 -4.35 2.59 -2.97
N MET A 89 -3.47 1.79 -2.38
CA MET A 89 -2.74 0.75 -3.11
C MET A 89 -3.02 -0.61 -2.49
N ASP A 90 -3.71 -1.47 -3.24
CA ASP A 90 -3.98 -2.83 -2.81
C ASP A 90 -2.87 -3.75 -3.34
N LEU A 91 -2.04 -4.24 -2.43
CA LEU A 91 -0.97 -5.17 -2.74
C LEU A 91 -1.36 -6.57 -2.30
N GLY A 92 -1.58 -7.46 -3.27
CA GLY A 92 -1.88 -8.87 -3.02
C GLY A 92 -0.60 -9.67 -2.80
N PHE A 93 -0.19 -9.89 -1.55
CA PHE A 93 0.99 -10.69 -1.23
C PHE A 93 0.69 -12.19 -1.39
N GLN A 94 1.34 -12.83 -2.36
CA GLN A 94 1.14 -14.26 -2.61
C GLN A 94 1.37 -15.10 -1.34
N SER A 95 0.39 -15.94 -0.98
CA SER A 95 0.40 -16.81 0.22
C SER A 95 0.32 -16.09 1.57
N TYR A 96 -0.03 -14.81 1.59
CA TYR A 96 -0.30 -14.06 2.80
C TYR A 96 -1.73 -13.47 2.74
N GLU A 97 -1.87 -12.20 2.41
CA GLU A 97 -3.15 -11.54 2.18
C GLU A 97 -2.97 -10.31 1.30
N THR A 98 -4.08 -9.68 0.91
CA THR A 98 -4.08 -8.36 0.28
C THR A 98 -4.11 -7.29 1.37
N VAL A 99 -3.17 -6.34 1.29
CA VAL A 99 -3.10 -5.21 2.22
C VAL A 99 -3.28 -3.91 1.44
N THR A 100 -4.20 -3.07 1.92
CA THR A 100 -4.41 -1.71 1.40
C THR A 100 -3.44 -0.75 2.07
N PHE A 101 -2.58 -0.12 1.27
CA PHE A 101 -1.56 0.82 1.73
C PHE A 101 -1.96 2.26 1.46
N LYS A 102 -1.60 3.13 2.42
CA LYS A 102 -1.72 4.59 2.34
C LYS A 102 -0.41 5.25 2.75
N TYR A 103 -0.12 6.41 2.17
CA TYR A 103 1.01 7.24 2.59
C TYR A 103 0.59 8.15 3.74
N TYR A 104 1.39 8.19 4.79
CA TYR A 104 1.20 9.03 5.98
C TYR A 104 2.31 10.10 6.02
N PRO A 105 2.07 11.32 5.49
CA PRO A 105 3.11 12.34 5.35
C PRO A 105 3.78 12.73 6.68
N LYS A 106 3.01 12.75 7.78
CA LYS A 106 3.55 13.05 9.12
C LYS A 106 4.57 12.03 9.62
N LEU A 107 4.48 10.80 9.13
CA LEU A 107 5.36 9.69 9.49
C LEU A 107 6.43 9.43 8.41
N GLY A 108 6.26 10.01 7.21
CA GLY A 108 7.10 9.71 6.05
C GLY A 108 7.04 8.23 5.66
N ALA A 109 5.89 7.57 5.85
CA ALA A 109 5.76 6.13 5.79
C ALA A 109 4.56 5.68 4.97
N ILE A 110 4.69 4.55 4.28
CA ILE A 110 3.57 3.85 3.64
C ILE A 110 3.14 2.73 4.59
N ILE A 111 1.90 2.78 5.05
CA ILE A 111 1.38 1.89 6.09
C ILE A 111 0.05 1.29 5.62
N GLY A 112 -0.15 0.01 5.90
CA GLY A 112 -1.41 -0.69 5.72
C GLY A 112 -1.81 -1.44 7.00
N LEU A 113 -3.02 -1.98 6.99
CA LEU A 113 -3.54 -2.84 8.04
C LEU A 113 -3.94 -4.19 7.44
N THR A 114 -3.62 -5.27 8.14
CA THR A 114 -4.09 -6.61 7.79
C THR A 114 -5.56 -6.80 8.16
N ALA A 115 -6.16 -7.93 7.76
CA ALA A 115 -7.48 -8.33 8.23
C ALA A 115 -7.53 -8.56 9.76
N THR A 116 -6.41 -8.93 10.38
CA THR A 116 -6.23 -9.03 11.84
C THR A 116 -5.88 -7.69 12.50
N GLU A 117 -5.90 -6.62 11.71
CA GLU A 117 -5.57 -5.26 12.11
C GLU A 117 -4.14 -5.04 12.62
N ASP A 118 -3.21 -5.94 12.28
CA ASP A 118 -1.78 -5.74 12.47
C ASP A 118 -1.28 -4.64 11.51
N LEU A 119 -0.33 -3.84 11.97
CA LEU A 119 0.26 -2.78 11.16
C LEU A 119 1.30 -3.35 10.22
N VAL A 120 1.25 -2.98 8.95
CA VAL A 120 2.27 -3.34 7.96
C VAL A 120 2.94 -2.07 7.45
N VAL A 121 4.24 -1.94 7.68
CA VAL A 121 5.06 -0.87 7.13
C VAL A 121 5.69 -1.36 5.83
N LEU A 122 5.38 -0.70 4.71
CA LEU A 122 5.99 -1.02 3.43
C LEU A 122 7.34 -0.31 3.31
N LEU A 123 8.39 -1.07 3.04
CA LEU A 123 9.75 -0.56 2.89
C LEU A 123 10.41 -1.14 1.62
N PRO A 124 11.36 -0.43 1.01
CA PRO A 124 12.15 -1.02 -0.07
C PRO A 124 13.06 -2.13 0.48
N GLU A 125 13.46 -3.06 -0.38
CA GLU A 125 14.49 -4.05 -0.06
C GLU A 125 15.80 -3.36 0.38
N ILE A 126 16.58 -4.07 1.19
CA ILE A 126 17.90 -3.61 1.58
C ILE A 126 18.89 -4.10 0.51
N ILE A 127 19.40 -3.17 -0.29
CA ILE A 127 20.49 -3.46 -1.22
C ILE A 127 21.79 -3.39 -0.41
N THR A 128 22.29 -4.52 0.05
CA THR A 128 23.65 -4.59 0.60
C THR A 128 24.63 -4.58 -0.58
N PRO A 129 25.61 -3.65 -0.64
CA PRO A 129 26.65 -3.72 -1.65
C PRO A 129 27.37 -5.07 -1.53
N SER A 130 27.34 -5.89 -2.57
CA SER A 130 28.24 -7.02 -2.68
C SER A 130 29.62 -6.45 -2.93
N PHE A 131 30.45 -6.38 -1.89
CA PHE A 131 31.88 -6.19 -2.09
C PHE A 131 32.38 -7.46 -2.79
N GLY A 132 32.43 -7.40 -4.12
CA GLY A 132 33.03 -8.45 -4.92
C GLY A 132 34.44 -8.70 -4.41
N THR A 133 34.74 -9.95 -4.05
CA THR A 133 36.10 -10.46 -3.89
C THR A 133 36.77 -10.47 -5.26
N GLY A 134 37.07 -9.27 -5.78
CA GLY A 134 38.00 -9.08 -6.87
C GLY A 134 39.38 -9.39 -6.35
N ILE A 135 39.83 -10.63 -6.57
CA ILE A 135 41.24 -10.99 -6.48
C ILE A 135 41.98 -10.00 -7.38
N LEU A 136 42.75 -9.10 -6.77
CA LEU A 136 43.78 -8.33 -7.44
C LEU A 136 44.73 -9.36 -8.07
N LYS A 137 44.57 -9.61 -9.37
CA LYS A 137 45.65 -10.20 -10.15
C LYS A 137 46.68 -9.11 -10.30
N ASP A 138 47.71 -9.16 -9.47
CA ASP A 138 49.01 -8.55 -9.75
C ASP A 138 49.42 -8.99 -11.16
N HIS A 139 49.35 -8.06 -12.10
CA HIS A 139 50.07 -8.13 -13.35
C HIS A 139 51.41 -7.42 -13.15
N ASP A 140 52.30 -8.10 -12.43
CA ASP A 140 53.74 -7.87 -12.54
C ASP A 140 54.36 -9.11 -13.18
N LYS A 141 54.61 -9.01 -14.50
CA LYS A 141 55.72 -9.61 -15.24
C LYS A 141 55.72 -9.16 -16.70
#